data_AF-A0A7Y4YIS7-F1
#
_entry.id   AF-A0A7Y4YIS7-F1
#
_cell.length_a   1.000
_cell.length_b   1.000
_cell.length_c   1.000
_cell.angle_alpha   90.00
_cell.angle_beta   90.00
_cell.angle_gamma   90.00
#
_symmetry.space_group_name_H-M   'P 1'
#
loop_
_entity.id
_entity.type
_entity.pdbx_description
1 polymer ?
#
loop_
_entity_poly.entity_id
_entity_poly.type
_entity_poly.pdbx_seq_one_letter_code
_entity_poly.pdbx_strand_id
1 'polypeptide(L)'
;MGVLGEDAAREAIHRSNTYFVQQQLVRGTHRNWLKDPESFVRQGFDQKMPLEMTEQSVKDFRRTLRASTLVFAHSILDAAVFDSVRICAMTAPDQWVDVIGNRKVTLTAIKKTSYGDLLREAIDAELVRLERASLLSKVDRVFQVCRPTKQEYLTNGFHFDRDRLTRLDELRHKVVHSPGGDRGFETFYEDLEFMRNSGLHIFALVGEHFGLGLNGTDYKEVLSTRGSVKD
;
A
#
# COMPACT_ATOMS: atom_id res chain seq x y z
N MET A 1 14.73 -7.31 -16.97
CA MET A 1 14.87 -8.41 -16.01
C MET A 1 13.57 -9.19 -16.02
N GLY A 2 13.59 -10.47 -16.42
CA GLY A 2 12.42 -11.33 -16.26
C GLY A 2 12.13 -11.50 -14.77
N VAL A 3 10.86 -11.37 -14.37
CA VAL A 3 10.44 -11.73 -13.02
C VAL A 3 10.64 -13.24 -12.88
N LEU A 4 11.35 -13.68 -11.85
CA LEU A 4 11.58 -15.12 -11.61
C LEU A 4 10.26 -15.89 -11.73
N GLY A 5 10.20 -16.83 -12.68
CA GLY A 5 9.03 -17.67 -12.92
C GLY A 5 8.04 -17.18 -14.00
N GLU A 6 8.15 -15.95 -14.52
CA GLU A 6 7.21 -15.45 -15.53
C GLU A 6 7.29 -16.26 -16.84
N ASP A 7 8.50 -16.53 -17.33
CA ASP A 7 8.68 -17.27 -18.59
C ASP A 7 8.14 -18.69 -18.49
N ALA A 8 8.36 -19.35 -17.35
CA ALA A 8 7.82 -20.68 -17.08
C ALA A 8 6.29 -20.68 -16.99
N ALA A 9 5.70 -19.67 -16.36
CA ALA A 9 4.24 -19.51 -16.27
C ALA A 9 3.63 -19.19 -17.64
N ARG A 10 4.25 -18.29 -18.42
CA ARG A 10 3.84 -17.95 -19.79
C ARG A 10 3.83 -19.18 -20.68
N GLU A 11 4.90 -19.98 -20.61
CA GLU A 11 5.02 -21.22 -21.37
C GLU A 11 3.96 -22.26 -20.95
N ALA A 12 3.66 -22.39 -19.65
CA ALA A 12 2.59 -23.26 -19.17
C ALA A 12 1.19 -22.82 -19.66
N ILE A 13 0.91 -21.50 -19.62
CA ILE A 13 -0.32 -20.92 -20.15
C ILE A 13 -0.41 -21.14 -21.65
N HIS A 14 0.69 -20.92 -22.39
CA HIS A 14 0.73 -21.12 -23.83
C HIS A 14 0.45 -22.57 -24.21
N ARG A 15 1.03 -23.55 -23.51
CA ARG A 15 0.72 -24.97 -23.72
C ARG A 15 -0.75 -25.27 -23.47
N SER A 16 -1.34 -24.72 -22.41
CA SER A 16 -2.76 -24.91 -22.09
C SER A 16 -3.67 -24.33 -23.18
N ASN A 17 -3.40 -23.10 -23.63
CA ASN A 17 -4.14 -22.44 -24.71
C ASN A 17 -3.99 -23.16 -26.04
N THR A 18 -2.78 -23.64 -26.36
CA THR A 18 -2.52 -24.44 -27.57
C THR A 18 -3.27 -25.76 -27.51
N TYR A 19 -3.28 -26.44 -26.36
CA TYR A 19 -4.09 -27.65 -26.17
C TYR A 19 -5.59 -27.36 -26.39
N PHE A 20 -6.11 -26.30 -25.79
CA PHE A 20 -7.53 -25.92 -25.97
C PHE A 20 -7.87 -25.67 -27.44
N VAL A 21 -7.11 -24.80 -28.12
CA VAL A 21 -7.41 -24.47 -29.53
C VAL A 21 -7.22 -25.68 -30.44
N GLN A 22 -6.10 -26.39 -30.34
CA GLN A 22 -5.79 -27.51 -31.25
C GLN A 22 -6.67 -28.73 -30.98
N GLN A 23 -6.80 -29.13 -29.71
CA GLN A 23 -7.42 -30.40 -29.34
C GLN A 23 -8.90 -30.29 -29.04
N GLN A 24 -9.38 -29.16 -28.54
CA GLN A 24 -10.80 -29.00 -28.18
C GLN A 24 -11.57 -28.24 -29.27
N LEU A 25 -11.03 -27.11 -29.74
CA LEU A 25 -11.72 -26.22 -30.68
C LEU A 25 -11.59 -26.67 -32.15
N VAL A 26 -10.41 -27.13 -32.59
CA VAL A 26 -10.21 -27.53 -34.00
C VAL A 26 -10.55 -29.00 -34.22
N ARG A 27 -10.07 -29.90 -33.34
CA ARG A 27 -10.17 -31.37 -33.53
C ARG A 27 -11.17 -32.06 -32.59
N GLY A 28 -11.68 -31.36 -31.58
CA GLY A 28 -12.37 -31.97 -30.45
C GLY A 28 -13.86 -31.68 -30.36
N THR A 29 -14.35 -31.81 -29.14
CA THR A 29 -15.77 -31.72 -28.75
C THR A 29 -16.38 -30.32 -28.96
N HIS A 30 -15.55 -29.29 -29.13
CA HIS A 30 -15.99 -27.90 -29.34
C HIS A 30 -15.83 -27.44 -30.80
N ARG A 31 -15.58 -28.35 -31.75
CA ARG A 31 -15.45 -28.00 -33.18
C ARG A 31 -16.69 -27.32 -33.76
N ASN A 32 -17.88 -27.64 -33.25
CA ASN A 32 -19.13 -27.02 -33.64
C ASN A 32 -19.25 -25.53 -33.24
N TRP A 33 -18.35 -25.00 -32.42
CA TRP A 33 -18.27 -23.56 -32.12
C TRP A 33 -17.67 -22.76 -33.28
N LEU A 34 -16.92 -23.42 -34.18
CA LEU A 34 -16.39 -22.82 -35.39
C LEU A 34 -17.39 -23.01 -36.54
N LYS A 35 -17.87 -21.91 -37.12
CA LYS A 35 -18.73 -21.95 -38.31
C LYS A 35 -18.03 -22.58 -39.52
N ASP A 36 -16.72 -22.36 -39.66
CA ASP A 36 -15.88 -22.92 -40.72
C ASP A 36 -14.48 -23.27 -40.16
N PRO A 37 -14.28 -24.51 -39.66
CA PRO A 37 -13.01 -24.95 -39.08
C PRO A 37 -11.86 -24.98 -40.09
N GLU A 38 -12.13 -25.25 -41.37
CA GLU A 38 -11.07 -25.37 -42.38
C GLU A 38 -10.51 -24.01 -42.76
N SER A 39 -11.39 -23.02 -42.92
CA SER A 39 -10.97 -21.64 -43.13
C SER A 39 -10.23 -21.08 -41.91
N PHE A 40 -10.65 -21.45 -40.69
CA PHE A 40 -9.97 -21.06 -39.46
C PHE A 40 -8.49 -21.48 -39.44
N VAL A 41 -8.21 -22.75 -39.78
CA VAL A 41 -6.84 -23.29 -39.87
C VAL A 41 -6.09 -22.69 -41.07
N ARG A 42 -6.74 -22.56 -42.23
CA ARG A 42 -6.11 -21.98 -43.45
C ARG A 42 -5.65 -20.54 -43.23
N GLN A 43 -6.35 -19.78 -42.40
CA GLN A 43 -5.98 -18.41 -42.01
C GLN A 43 -4.94 -18.34 -40.88
N GLY A 44 -4.53 -19.50 -40.34
CA GLY A 44 -3.53 -19.64 -39.27
C GLY A 44 -4.04 -19.23 -37.89
N PHE A 45 -5.37 -19.15 -37.69
CA PHE A 45 -5.92 -18.76 -36.38
C PHE A 45 -5.69 -19.82 -35.31
N ASP A 46 -5.50 -21.08 -35.69
CA ASP A 46 -5.15 -22.18 -34.78
C ASP A 46 -3.77 -22.01 -34.12
N GLN A 47 -2.92 -21.15 -34.68
CA GLN A 47 -1.61 -20.77 -34.13
C GLN A 47 -1.63 -19.37 -33.52
N LYS A 48 -2.31 -18.42 -34.15
CA LYS A 48 -2.40 -17.02 -33.64
C LYS A 48 -3.22 -16.91 -32.37
N MET A 49 -4.37 -17.59 -32.29
CA MET A 49 -5.28 -17.47 -31.15
C MET A 49 -4.64 -17.92 -29.83
N PRO A 50 -3.93 -19.07 -29.74
CA PRO A 50 -3.20 -19.42 -28.52
C PRO A 50 -2.19 -18.37 -28.08
N LEU A 51 -1.46 -17.75 -29.02
CA LEU A 51 -0.49 -16.69 -28.71
C LEU A 51 -1.20 -15.45 -28.14
N GLU A 52 -2.24 -14.97 -28.81
CA GLU A 52 -3.03 -13.81 -28.37
C GLU A 52 -3.68 -14.05 -27.00
N MET A 53 -4.28 -15.22 -26.78
CA MET A 53 -4.84 -15.62 -25.48
C MET A 53 -3.76 -15.63 -24.38
N THR A 54 -2.55 -16.08 -24.71
CA THR A 54 -1.44 -16.13 -23.75
C THR A 54 -0.97 -14.72 -23.39
N GLU A 55 -0.74 -13.86 -24.37
CA GLU A 55 -0.32 -12.48 -24.12
C GLU A 55 -1.37 -11.70 -23.31
N GLN A 56 -2.65 -11.88 -23.64
CA GLN A 56 -3.74 -11.27 -22.87
C GLN A 56 -3.75 -11.79 -21.42
N SER A 57 -3.62 -13.11 -21.21
CA SER A 57 -3.56 -13.69 -19.86
C SER A 57 -2.39 -13.16 -19.04
N VAL A 58 -1.20 -13.05 -19.64
CA VAL A 58 -0.01 -12.51 -18.96
C VAL A 58 -0.19 -11.03 -18.63
N LYS A 59 -0.78 -10.25 -19.54
CA LYS A 59 -1.09 -8.83 -19.32
C LYS A 59 -2.05 -8.66 -18.14
N ASP A 60 -3.12 -9.43 -18.09
CA ASP A 60 -4.12 -9.38 -17.01
C ASP A 60 -3.53 -9.81 -15.67
N PHE A 61 -2.67 -10.83 -15.67
CA PHE A 61 -1.94 -11.24 -14.48
C PHE A 61 -1.02 -10.14 -13.94
N ARG A 62 -0.16 -9.57 -14.79
CA ARG A 62 0.76 -8.48 -14.41
C ARG A 62 0.00 -7.28 -13.85
N ARG A 63 -1.13 -6.94 -14.45
CA ARG A 63 -2.00 -5.87 -14.00
C ARG A 63 -2.57 -6.16 -12.61
N THR A 64 -3.12 -7.36 -12.42
CA THR A 64 -3.68 -7.80 -11.13
C THR A 64 -2.61 -7.74 -10.05
N LEU A 65 -1.42 -8.26 -10.34
CA LEU A 65 -0.28 -8.23 -9.43
C LEU A 65 0.07 -6.78 -9.03
N ARG A 66 0.22 -5.88 -10.01
CA ARG A 66 0.53 -4.47 -9.74
C ARG A 66 -0.54 -3.78 -8.89
N ALA A 67 -1.81 -4.03 -9.18
CA ALA A 67 -2.92 -3.50 -8.38
C ALA A 67 -2.87 -4.00 -6.93
N SER A 68 -2.69 -5.30 -6.73
CA SER A 68 -2.55 -5.90 -5.39
C SER A 68 -1.35 -5.36 -4.64
N THR A 69 -0.20 -5.21 -5.32
CA THR A 69 1.01 -4.65 -4.71
C THR A 69 0.83 -3.18 -4.33
N LEU A 70 0.15 -2.37 -5.15
CA LEU A 70 -0.16 -0.98 -4.80
C LEU A 70 -1.03 -0.89 -3.55
N VAL A 71 -2.09 -1.70 -3.47
CA VAL A 71 -2.96 -1.78 -2.28
C VAL A 71 -2.15 -2.19 -1.05
N PHE A 72 -1.28 -3.20 -1.18
CA PHE A 72 -0.45 -3.68 -0.10
C PHE A 72 0.56 -2.62 0.38
N ALA A 73 1.27 -1.97 -0.55
CA ALA A 73 2.21 -0.90 -0.24
C ALA A 73 1.50 0.28 0.45
N HIS A 74 0.29 0.62 0.01
CA HIS A 74 -0.54 1.62 0.68
C HIS A 74 -0.87 1.22 2.11
N SER A 75 -1.31 -0.02 2.36
CA SER A 75 -1.63 -0.49 3.70
C SER A 75 -0.41 -0.44 4.64
N ILE A 76 0.78 -0.80 4.15
CA ILE A 76 2.03 -0.66 4.92
C ILE A 76 2.30 0.80 5.27
N LEU A 77 2.20 1.71 4.29
CA LEU A 77 2.43 3.12 4.50
C LEU A 77 1.42 3.72 5.49
N ASP A 78 0.13 3.39 5.35
CA ASP A 78 -0.93 3.84 6.26
C ASP A 78 -0.68 3.40 7.70
N ALA A 79 -0.29 2.14 7.91
CA ALA A 79 0.08 1.62 9.22
C ALA A 79 1.31 2.36 9.79
N ALA A 80 2.37 2.54 9.01
CA ALA A 80 3.59 3.21 9.45
C ALA A 80 3.36 4.69 9.81
N VAL A 81 2.55 5.40 9.03
CA VAL A 81 2.17 6.78 9.33
C VAL A 81 1.28 6.83 10.58
N PHE A 82 0.37 5.87 10.75
CA PHE A 82 -0.45 5.81 11.96
C PHE A 82 0.37 5.54 13.23
N ASP A 83 1.38 4.67 13.15
CA ASP A 83 2.31 4.46 14.26
C ASP A 83 3.12 5.73 14.55
N SER A 84 3.48 6.50 13.52
CA SER A 84 4.11 7.82 13.69
C SER A 84 3.19 8.80 14.43
N VAL A 85 1.89 8.81 14.11
CA VAL A 85 0.86 9.58 14.82
C VAL A 85 0.77 9.16 16.30
N ARG A 86 0.80 7.85 16.59
CA ARG A 86 0.82 7.32 17.96
C ARG A 86 2.04 7.78 18.74
N ILE A 87 3.22 7.74 18.12
CA ILE A 87 4.47 8.24 18.72
C ILE A 87 4.30 9.72 19.07
N CYS A 88 3.82 10.55 18.15
CA CYS A 88 3.56 11.97 18.42
C CYS A 88 2.63 12.18 19.63
N ALA A 89 1.57 11.38 19.74
CA ALA A 89 0.60 11.45 20.84
C ALA A 89 1.19 11.03 22.19
N MET A 90 2.05 10.02 22.20
CA MET A 90 2.70 9.52 23.41
C MET A 90 3.82 10.43 23.90
N THR A 91 4.60 11.01 22.98
CA THR A 91 5.78 11.80 23.32
C THR A 91 5.43 13.23 23.75
N ALA A 92 4.39 13.83 23.15
CA ALA A 92 4.00 15.21 23.45
C ALA A 92 2.47 15.36 23.59
N PRO A 93 1.85 14.73 24.60
CA PRO A 93 0.39 14.76 24.78
C PRO A 93 -0.17 16.18 24.94
N ASP A 94 0.60 17.12 25.50
CA ASP A 94 0.16 18.50 25.69
C ASP A 94 -0.03 19.24 24.35
N GLN A 95 0.71 18.88 23.30
CA GLN A 95 0.56 19.47 21.96
C GLN A 95 -0.75 19.03 21.27
N TRP A 96 -1.43 18.02 21.83
CA TRP A 96 -2.69 17.50 21.30
C TRP A 96 -3.92 18.18 21.90
N VAL A 97 -3.77 19.00 22.94
CA VAL A 97 -4.89 19.68 23.61
C VAL A 97 -5.70 20.53 22.63
N ASP A 98 -5.02 21.34 21.82
CA ASP A 98 -5.66 22.20 20.81
C ASP A 98 -6.31 21.40 19.69
N VAL A 99 -5.77 20.22 19.42
CA VAL A 99 -6.22 19.33 18.34
C VAL A 99 -7.45 18.53 18.73
N ILE A 100 -7.53 18.13 20.00
CA ILE A 100 -8.62 17.35 20.59
C ILE A 100 -9.84 18.22 20.87
N GLY A 101 -9.65 19.54 21.02
CA GLY A 101 -10.65 20.59 20.86
C GLY A 101 -12.04 20.37 21.48
N ASN A 102 -12.42 21.20 22.45
CA ASN A 102 -13.79 21.33 22.98
C ASN A 102 -14.49 20.01 23.40
N ARG A 103 -13.74 18.99 23.85
CA ARG A 103 -14.34 17.79 24.45
C ARG A 103 -15.07 18.20 25.73
N LYS A 104 -16.40 18.00 25.75
CA LYS A 104 -17.21 18.27 26.94
C LYS A 104 -16.94 17.19 27.99
N VAL A 105 -16.36 17.59 29.12
CA VAL A 105 -16.19 16.74 30.30
C VAL A 105 -17.21 17.12 31.37
N THR A 106 -17.74 16.12 32.09
CA THR A 106 -18.68 16.37 33.18
C THR A 106 -17.95 16.88 34.42
N LEU A 107 -18.60 17.74 35.22
CA LEU A 107 -18.05 18.20 36.49
C LEU A 107 -17.73 17.04 37.46
N THR A 108 -18.50 15.96 37.37
CA THR A 108 -18.26 14.72 38.14
C THR A 108 -16.94 14.05 37.74
N ALA A 109 -16.62 14.02 36.44
CA ALA A 109 -15.36 13.46 35.95
C ALA A 109 -14.16 14.31 36.42
N ILE A 110 -14.28 15.64 36.36
CA ILE A 110 -13.23 16.56 36.82
C ILE A 110 -12.92 16.36 38.32
N LYS A 111 -13.94 16.04 39.14
CA LYS A 111 -13.74 15.77 40.58
C LYS A 111 -13.06 14.44 40.89
N LYS A 112 -13.15 13.45 39.99
CA LYS A 112 -12.73 12.07 40.23
C LYS A 112 -11.44 11.68 39.52
N THR A 113 -11.07 12.41 38.48
CA THR A 113 -10.02 12.02 37.53
C THR A 113 -9.04 13.18 37.34
N SER A 114 -7.75 12.86 37.22
CA SER A 114 -6.74 13.88 36.96
C SER A 114 -6.88 14.46 35.55
N TYR A 115 -6.38 15.68 35.34
CA TYR A 115 -6.34 16.27 34.00
C TYR A 115 -5.58 15.38 33.00
N GLY A 116 -4.45 14.82 33.41
CA GLY A 116 -3.63 13.95 32.55
C GLY A 116 -4.36 12.68 32.12
N ASP A 117 -5.18 12.09 32.99
CA ASP A 117 -5.98 10.93 32.64
C ASP A 117 -7.13 11.29 31.69
N LEU A 118 -7.78 12.44 31.90
CA LEU A 118 -8.80 12.96 30.98
C LEU A 118 -8.22 13.26 29.59
N LEU A 119 -7.01 13.83 29.55
CA LEU A 119 -6.29 14.12 28.31
C LEU A 119 -5.91 12.82 27.59
N ARG A 120 -5.36 11.83 28.31
CA ARG A 120 -5.02 10.52 27.74
C ARG A 120 -6.23 9.84 27.13
N GLU A 121 -7.36 9.80 27.85
CA GLU A 121 -8.60 9.21 27.34
C GLU A 121 -9.09 9.93 26.07
N ALA A 122 -8.90 11.25 26.00
CA ALA A 122 -9.28 12.03 24.83
C ALA A 122 -8.35 11.77 23.63
N ILE A 123 -7.04 11.63 23.88
CA ILE A 123 -6.04 11.21 22.89
C ILE A 123 -6.39 9.83 22.35
N ASP A 124 -6.68 8.86 23.22
CA ASP A 124 -7.01 7.49 22.82
C ASP A 124 -8.26 7.46 21.92
N ALA A 125 -9.30 8.22 22.27
CA ALA A 125 -10.49 8.35 21.45
C ALA A 125 -10.20 8.96 20.06
N GLU A 126 -9.33 9.96 20.00
CA GLU A 126 -8.90 10.58 18.73
C GLU A 126 -8.01 9.63 17.91
N LEU A 127 -7.14 8.85 18.54
CA LEU A 127 -6.35 7.83 17.86
C LEU A 127 -7.23 6.74 17.24
N VAL A 128 -8.27 6.27 17.94
CA VAL A 128 -9.26 5.32 17.39
C VAL A 128 -9.99 5.91 16.18
N ARG A 129 -10.31 7.21 16.22
CA ARG A 129 -10.92 7.91 15.07
C ARG A 129 -9.94 7.99 13.89
N LEU A 130 -8.68 8.34 14.15
CA LEU A 130 -7.64 8.49 13.14
C LEU A 130 -7.23 7.16 12.51
N GLU A 131 -7.26 6.06 13.25
CA GLU A 131 -7.01 4.71 12.73
C GLU A 131 -7.85 4.43 11.46
N ARG A 132 -9.12 4.84 11.50
CA ARG A 132 -10.09 4.69 10.41
C ARG A 132 -10.07 5.82 9.39
N ALA A 133 -9.30 6.89 9.64
CA ALA A 133 -9.20 8.02 8.73
C ALA A 133 -8.31 7.69 7.52
N SER A 134 -8.38 8.52 6.48
CA SER A 134 -7.51 8.36 5.30
C SER A 134 -6.04 8.53 5.66
N LEU A 135 -5.14 7.90 4.89
CA LEU A 135 -3.70 8.09 5.00
C LEU A 135 -3.33 9.58 4.98
N LEU A 136 -3.90 10.35 4.05
CA LEU A 136 -3.64 11.80 3.96
C LEU A 136 -4.00 12.55 5.23
N SER A 137 -5.13 12.21 5.87
CA SER A 137 -5.51 12.81 7.16
C SER A 137 -4.52 12.47 8.28
N LYS A 138 -3.96 11.26 8.27
CA LYS A 138 -2.93 10.86 9.23
C LYS A 138 -1.61 11.61 8.97
N VAL A 139 -1.21 11.77 7.70
CA VAL A 139 -0.04 12.58 7.31
C VAL A 139 -0.21 14.03 7.77
N ASP A 140 -1.35 14.64 7.47
CA ASP A 140 -1.65 16.02 7.87
C ASP A 140 -1.59 16.17 9.39
N ARG A 141 -2.04 15.15 10.14
CA ARG A 141 -1.92 15.12 11.60
C ARG A 141 -0.46 15.08 12.06
N VAL A 142 0.39 14.24 11.44
CA VAL A 142 1.82 14.23 11.77
C VAL A 142 2.43 15.61 11.51
N PHE A 143 2.16 16.23 10.36
CA PHE A 143 2.74 17.53 10.01
C PHE A 143 2.21 18.70 10.85
N GLN A 144 1.00 18.57 11.40
CA GLN A 144 0.46 19.53 12.34
C GLN A 144 1.27 19.57 13.65
N VAL A 145 1.68 18.39 14.14
CA VAL A 145 2.46 18.24 15.38
C VAL A 145 3.96 18.46 15.09
N CYS A 146 4.50 17.67 14.17
CA CYS A 146 5.88 17.72 13.71
C CYS A 146 5.96 18.55 12.42
N ARG A 147 6.02 19.88 12.53
CA ARG A 147 6.16 20.73 11.34
C ARG A 147 7.50 20.44 10.63
N PRO A 148 7.50 20.13 9.31
CA PRO A 148 8.74 19.98 8.56
C PRO A 148 9.55 21.27 8.56
N THR A 149 10.79 21.20 9.01
CA THR A 149 11.77 22.31 9.02
C THR A 149 12.83 22.17 7.92
N LYS A 150 12.93 20.99 7.31
CA LYS A 150 13.85 20.64 6.22
C LYS A 150 13.07 19.99 5.09
N GLN A 151 13.67 19.97 3.91
CA GLN A 151 13.10 19.27 2.76
C GLN A 151 13.42 17.76 2.78
N GLU A 152 14.57 17.38 3.35
CA GLU A 152 15.06 16.01 3.33
C GLU A 152 15.29 15.48 4.75
N TYR A 153 14.77 14.27 5.01
CA TYR A 153 14.95 13.54 6.26
C TYR A 153 15.30 12.09 5.92
N LEU A 154 16.54 11.67 6.20
CA LEU A 154 17.18 10.37 5.89
C LEU A 154 17.33 9.98 4.40
N THR A 155 16.45 10.44 3.52
CA THR A 155 16.43 10.04 2.10
C THR A 155 17.05 11.14 1.23
N ASN A 156 18.34 10.98 0.89
CA ASN A 156 19.06 11.94 0.03
C ASN A 156 18.32 12.17 -1.30
N GLY A 157 18.02 13.43 -1.62
CA GLY A 157 17.33 13.82 -2.86
C GLY A 157 15.82 13.55 -2.87
N PHE A 158 15.24 12.92 -1.85
CA PHE A 158 13.80 12.64 -1.80
C PHE A 158 13.04 13.84 -1.24
N HIS A 159 11.99 14.23 -1.95
CA HIS A 159 11.08 15.27 -1.54
C HIS A 159 9.69 14.70 -1.35
N PHE A 160 9.10 14.92 -0.17
CA PHE A 160 7.72 14.51 0.07
C PHE A 160 6.77 15.34 -0.79
N ASP A 161 5.95 14.66 -1.58
CA ASP A 161 4.94 15.27 -2.46
C ASP A 161 3.54 14.76 -2.07
N ARG A 162 2.79 15.63 -1.38
CA ARG A 162 1.43 15.32 -0.92
C ARG A 162 0.47 15.08 -2.09
N ASP A 163 0.64 15.78 -3.21
CA ASP A 163 -0.23 15.64 -4.37
C ASP A 163 0.04 14.32 -5.09
N ARG A 164 1.30 13.89 -5.16
CA ARG A 164 1.65 12.55 -5.64
C ARG A 164 1.03 11.46 -4.76
N LEU A 165 1.12 11.60 -3.44
CA LEU A 165 0.48 10.64 -2.54
C LEU A 165 -1.04 10.59 -2.72
N THR A 166 -1.67 11.75 -2.96
CA THR A 166 -3.10 11.86 -3.27
C THR A 166 -3.45 11.11 -4.56
N ARG A 167 -2.68 11.31 -5.64
CA ARG A 167 -2.88 10.58 -6.90
C ARG A 167 -2.74 9.06 -6.73
N LEU A 168 -1.84 8.61 -5.86
CA LEU A 168 -1.66 7.19 -5.56
C LEU A 168 -2.81 6.60 -4.74
N ASP A 169 -3.36 7.34 -3.78
CA ASP A 169 -4.56 6.94 -3.03
C ASP A 169 -5.79 6.81 -3.97
N GLU A 170 -5.94 7.76 -4.90
CA GLU A 170 -6.98 7.71 -5.93
C GLU A 170 -6.78 6.53 -6.89
N LEU A 171 -5.54 6.27 -7.33
CA LEU A 171 -5.22 5.13 -8.17
C LEU A 171 -5.56 3.83 -7.46
N ARG A 172 -5.18 3.69 -6.18
CA ARG A 172 -5.54 2.54 -5.33
C ARG A 172 -7.06 2.36 -5.28
N HIS A 173 -7.83 3.44 -5.10
CA HIS A 173 -9.29 3.35 -5.10
C HIS A 173 -9.83 2.88 -6.47
N LYS A 174 -9.34 3.45 -7.57
CA LYS A 174 -9.75 3.09 -8.94
C LYS A 174 -9.46 1.62 -9.27
N VAL A 175 -8.31 1.08 -8.89
CA VAL A 175 -7.94 -0.32 -9.20
C VAL A 175 -8.78 -1.33 -8.44
N VAL A 176 -9.27 -0.97 -7.24
CA VAL A 176 -10.19 -1.81 -6.46
C VAL A 176 -11.61 -1.79 -7.06
N HIS A 177 -12.08 -0.63 -7.52
CA HIS A 177 -13.46 -0.46 -7.98
C HIS A 177 -13.66 -0.64 -9.50
N SER A 178 -12.61 -0.65 -10.32
CA SER A 178 -12.71 -0.77 -11.77
C SER A 178 -11.58 -1.63 -12.36
N PRO A 179 -11.73 -2.97 -12.35
CA PRO A 179 -10.68 -3.91 -12.75
C PRO A 179 -10.26 -3.88 -14.25
N GLY A 180 -10.76 -2.95 -15.07
CA GLY A 180 -10.62 -2.95 -16.54
C GLY A 180 -9.79 -1.83 -17.20
N GLY A 181 -9.46 -0.70 -16.55
CA GLY A 181 -8.61 0.35 -17.15
C GLY A 181 -7.10 0.03 -17.22
N ASP A 182 -6.49 -0.04 -18.41
CA ASP A 182 -5.04 -0.30 -18.63
C ASP A 182 -4.10 0.83 -18.16
N ARG A 183 -4.64 1.92 -17.61
CA ARG A 183 -3.91 3.17 -17.34
C ARG A 183 -3.51 3.27 -15.87
N GLY A 184 -2.34 3.83 -15.59
CA GLY A 184 -1.93 4.24 -14.25
C GLY A 184 -0.82 3.39 -13.60
N PHE A 185 -0.15 2.51 -14.35
CA PHE A 185 1.00 1.74 -13.84
C PHE A 185 2.30 1.99 -14.64
N GLU A 186 2.37 3.09 -15.37
CA GLU A 186 3.51 3.48 -16.19
C GLU A 186 4.76 3.71 -15.32
N THR A 187 4.57 4.28 -14.13
CA THR A 187 5.62 4.63 -13.15
C THR A 187 5.62 3.70 -11.93
N PHE A 188 5.08 2.49 -12.05
CA PHE A 188 4.76 1.61 -10.91
C PHE A 188 5.91 1.42 -9.90
N TYR A 189 7.13 1.14 -10.37
CA TYR A 189 8.27 0.95 -9.47
C TYR A 189 8.69 2.24 -8.77
N GLU A 190 8.65 3.38 -9.48
CA GLU A 190 8.95 4.70 -8.92
C GLU A 190 7.90 5.10 -7.88
N ASP A 191 6.65 4.70 -8.08
CA ASP A 191 5.56 4.94 -7.13
C ASP A 191 5.70 4.10 -5.87
N LEU A 192 6.08 2.82 -5.99
CA LEU A 192 6.40 1.99 -4.83
C LEU A 192 7.59 2.55 -4.03
N GLU A 193 8.63 2.99 -4.73
CA GLU A 193 9.78 3.64 -4.10
C GLU A 193 9.38 4.95 -3.41
N PHE A 194 8.56 5.77 -4.06
CA PHE A 194 8.03 7.00 -3.48
C PHE A 194 7.23 6.73 -2.20
N MET A 195 6.36 5.72 -2.19
CA MET A 195 5.57 5.35 -1.01
C MET A 195 6.47 4.88 0.15
N ARG A 196 7.46 4.02 -0.14
CA ARG A 196 8.46 3.59 0.85
C ARG A 196 9.20 4.79 1.45
N ASN A 197 9.73 5.67 0.58
CA ASN A 197 10.51 6.82 1.00
C ASN A 197 9.65 7.85 1.75
N SER A 198 8.35 7.97 1.42
CA SER A 198 7.39 8.80 2.17
C SER A 198 7.26 8.34 3.62
N GLY A 199 7.13 7.02 3.84
CA GLY A 199 7.07 6.45 5.19
C GLY A 199 8.35 6.71 5.98
N LEU A 200 9.52 6.50 5.35
CA LEU A 200 10.81 6.78 5.97
C LEU A 200 10.99 8.27 6.31
N HIS A 201 10.59 9.16 5.40
CA HIS A 201 10.65 10.61 5.60
C HIS A 201 9.81 11.05 6.80
N ILE A 202 8.56 10.57 6.90
CA ILE A 202 7.65 10.89 8.00
C ILE A 202 8.21 10.34 9.33
N PHE A 203 8.68 9.10 9.34
CA PHE A 203 9.28 8.49 10.52
C PHE A 203 10.52 9.28 10.99
N ALA A 204 11.38 9.67 10.07
CA ALA A 204 12.58 10.45 10.34
C ALA A 204 12.25 11.86 10.87
N LEU A 205 11.24 12.52 10.30
CA LEU A 205 10.73 13.80 10.78
C LEU A 205 10.29 13.72 12.25
N VAL A 206 9.50 12.69 12.60
CA VAL A 206 9.06 12.47 14.00
C VAL A 206 10.27 12.21 14.91
N GLY A 207 11.20 11.36 14.47
CA GLY A 207 12.41 11.06 15.21
C GLY A 207 13.26 12.30 15.49
N GLU A 208 13.50 13.12 14.48
CA GLU A 208 14.26 14.36 14.63
C GLU A 208 13.51 15.39 15.50
N HIS A 209 12.21 15.57 15.28
CA HIS A 209 11.41 16.56 16.00
C HIS A 209 11.42 16.34 17.53
N PHE A 210 11.35 15.08 17.96
CA PHE A 210 11.37 14.72 19.38
C PHE A 210 12.75 14.32 19.90
N GLY A 211 13.79 14.36 19.07
CA GLY A 211 15.14 13.92 19.45
C GLY A 211 15.21 12.43 19.80
N LEU A 212 14.41 11.59 19.15
CA LEU A 212 14.39 10.14 19.34
C LEU A 212 15.64 9.55 18.69
N GLY A 213 16.70 9.39 19.48
CA GLY A 213 17.90 8.65 19.10
C GLY A 213 17.76 7.17 19.44
N LEU A 214 18.31 6.30 18.59
CA LEU A 214 18.59 4.92 18.95
C LEU A 214 20.06 4.84 19.38
N ASN A 215 20.33 4.41 20.60
CA ASN A 215 21.68 3.99 20.96
C ASN A 215 21.85 2.49 20.65
N GLY A 216 23.09 2.04 20.46
CA GLY A 216 23.37 0.65 20.08
C GLY A 216 22.97 -0.39 21.15
N THR A 217 22.75 0.05 22.39
CA THR A 217 22.30 -0.80 23.50
C THR A 217 20.79 -1.03 23.43
N ASP A 218 19.99 0.03 23.23
CA ASP A 218 18.54 -0.05 23.08
C ASP A 218 18.17 -0.95 21.89
N TYR A 219 18.92 -0.83 20.79
CA TYR A 219 18.70 -1.67 19.61
C TYR A 219 18.95 -3.16 19.89
N LYS A 220 20.01 -3.49 20.64
CA LYS A 220 20.30 -4.86 21.05
C LYS A 220 19.23 -5.42 21.99
N GLU A 221 18.74 -4.60 22.92
CA GLU A 221 17.67 -4.98 23.85
C GLU A 221 16.36 -5.30 23.11
N VAL A 222 15.97 -4.47 22.15
CA VAL A 222 14.78 -4.71 21.31
C VAL A 222 14.92 -5.97 20.44
N LEU A 223 16.11 -6.23 19.88
CA LEU A 223 16.36 -7.46 19.12
C LEU A 223 16.30 -8.70 20.02
N SER A 224 16.84 -8.61 21.24
CA SER A 224 16.83 -9.72 22.20
C SER A 224 15.42 -10.08 22.67
N THR A 225 14.54 -9.08 22.82
CA THR A 225 13.15 -9.29 23.24
C THR A 225 12.25 -9.80 22.10
N ARG A 226 12.53 -9.44 20.84
CA ARG A 226 11.84 -9.99 19.66
C ARG A 226 12.17 -11.46 19.37
N GLY A 227 13.36 -11.94 19.77
CA GLY A 227 13.73 -13.36 19.68
C GLY A 227 13.08 -14.26 20.74
N SER A 228 12.36 -13.67 21.71
CA SER A 228 11.72 -14.38 22.83
C SER A 228 10.20 -14.41 22.74
N VAL A 229 9.61 -14.23 21.55
CA VAL A 229 8.24 -14.67 21.31
C VAL A 229 8.25 -16.20 21.41
N LYS A 230 7.93 -16.69 22.60
CA LYS A 230 7.69 -18.12 22.84
C LYS A 230 6.50 -18.52 21.97
N ASP A 231 6.73 -19.48 21.08
CA ASP A 231 5.67 -20.32 20.50
C ASP A 231 4.83 -20.98 21.60
#